data_AF-A0A9D6GA58-F1
#
_entry.id   AF-A0A9D6GA58-F1
#
_cell.length_a   1.000
_cell.length_b   1.000
_cell.length_c   1.000
_cell.angle_alpha   90.00
_cell.angle_beta   90.00
_cell.angle_gamma   90.00
#
_symmetry.space_group_name_H-M   'P 1'
#
loop_
_entity.id
_entity.type
_entity.pdbx_description
1 polymer ?
#
loop_
_entity_poly.entity_id
_entity_poly.type
_entity_poly.pdbx_seq_one_letter_code
_entity_poly.pdbx_strand_id
1 'polypeptide(L)'
;MFHAGRADFQVKIGGGRVDTSGIESILRQIPWVRDVAVVMLEQAGNKSSLIAFVAGTRHRAAPMATPASMSERLRAALPENHVPSAFVVLDELALLPGGKIDRKALLARAGTLRMDYAPPPRNEMEETLVEMVQQILGVSRIISS
;
A
#
# COMPACT_ATOMS: atom_id res chain seq x y z
N MET A 1 9.50 -20.68 -22.01
CA MET A 1 9.53 -21.17 -20.61
C MET A 1 8.30 -20.60 -19.91
N PHE A 2 7.38 -21.48 -19.50
CA PHE A 2 6.04 -21.13 -19.05
C PHE A 2 6.08 -20.36 -17.71
N HIS A 3 5.53 -19.14 -17.66
CA HIS A 3 5.28 -18.41 -16.40
C HIS A 3 3.79 -18.53 -16.07
N ALA A 4 3.44 -19.61 -15.38
CA ALA A 4 2.13 -19.80 -14.75
C ALA A 4 2.05 -18.92 -13.49
N GLY A 5 1.61 -17.67 -13.65
CA GLY A 5 1.37 -16.75 -12.54
C GLY A 5 0.11 -15.89 -12.70
N ARG A 6 -0.75 -16.20 -13.68
CA ARG A 6 -2.01 -15.48 -13.91
C ARG A 6 -3.15 -16.23 -13.23
N ALA A 7 -3.65 -15.70 -12.10
CA ALA A 7 -5.08 -15.74 -11.74
C ALA A 7 -5.45 -15.15 -10.36
N ASP A 8 -4.57 -15.09 -9.36
CA ASP A 8 -5.12 -15.19 -7.98
C ASP A 8 -5.34 -13.89 -7.19
N PHE A 9 -4.93 -12.71 -7.65
CA PHE A 9 -4.96 -11.51 -6.81
C PHE A 9 -5.58 -10.28 -7.50
N GLN A 10 -6.78 -10.45 -8.05
CA GLN A 10 -7.63 -9.31 -8.41
C GLN A 10 -8.50 -8.91 -7.22
N VAL A 11 -8.45 -7.64 -6.83
CA VAL A 11 -9.30 -7.07 -5.78
C VAL A 11 -10.26 -6.05 -6.37
N LYS A 12 -11.45 -5.92 -5.78
CA LYS A 12 -12.47 -4.97 -6.25
C LYS A 12 -12.41 -3.67 -5.46
N ILE A 13 -12.14 -2.56 -6.13
CA ILE A 13 -12.02 -1.24 -5.50
C ILE A 13 -12.85 -0.23 -6.30
N GLY A 14 -13.76 0.47 -5.62
CA GLY A 14 -14.55 1.54 -6.23
C GLY A 14 -15.36 1.11 -7.47
N GLY A 15 -15.76 -0.16 -7.56
CA GLY A 15 -16.45 -0.73 -8.73
C GLY A 15 -15.53 -1.27 -9.84
N GLY A 16 -14.22 -1.05 -9.77
CA GLY A 16 -13.22 -1.56 -10.70
C GLY A 16 -12.47 -2.81 -10.18
N ARG A 17 -11.82 -3.54 -11.09
CA ARG A 17 -10.90 -4.64 -10.74
C ARG A 17 -9.47 -4.12 -10.79
N VAL A 18 -8.76 -4.24 -9.67
CA VAL A 18 -7.34 -3.89 -9.59
C VAL A 18 -6.52 -5.17 -9.56
N ASP A 19 -5.54 -5.27 -10.46
CA ASP A 19 -4.57 -6.35 -10.47
C ASP A 19 -3.42 -6.02 -9.51
N THR A 20 -3.39 -6.67 -8.34
CA THR A 20 -2.34 -6.40 -7.36
C THR A 20 -1.00 -6.99 -7.76
N SER A 21 -1.00 -7.98 -8.66
CA SER A 21 0.23 -8.62 -9.14
C SER A 21 1.11 -7.68 -9.96
N GLY A 22 0.51 -6.77 -10.74
CA GLY A 22 1.22 -5.71 -11.45
C GLY A 22 1.87 -4.71 -10.50
N ILE A 23 1.16 -4.31 -9.44
CA ILE A 23 1.69 -3.42 -8.39
C ILE A 23 2.88 -4.07 -7.69
N GLU A 24 2.71 -5.32 -7.25
CA GLU A 24 3.77 -6.12 -6.62
C GLU A 24 4.98 -6.24 -7.56
N SER A 25 4.76 -6.50 -8.85
CA SER A 25 5.84 -6.66 -9.83
C SER A 25 6.65 -5.38 -10.06
N ILE A 26 6.02 -4.20 -10.03
CA ILE A 26 6.73 -2.93 -10.14
C ILE A 26 7.54 -2.66 -8.88
N LEU A 27 6.97 -2.88 -7.70
CA LEU A 27 7.67 -2.67 -6.43
C LEU A 27 8.86 -3.64 -6.25
N ARG A 28 8.76 -4.88 -6.75
CA ARG A 28 9.89 -5.84 -6.76
C ARG A 28 11.09 -5.39 -7.60
N GLN A 29 10.91 -4.47 -8.54
CA GLN A 29 12.02 -3.94 -9.35
C GLN A 29 12.87 -2.93 -8.57
N ILE A 30 12.43 -2.51 -7.38
CA ILE A 30 13.20 -1.61 -6.53
C ILE A 30 14.35 -2.42 -5.90
N PRO A 31 15.63 -2.01 -6.07
CA PRO A 31 16.79 -2.86 -5.73
C PRO A 31 16.91 -3.32 -4.27
N TRP A 32 16.26 -2.63 -3.32
CA TRP A 32 16.30 -2.98 -1.90
C TRP A 32 15.08 -3.82 -1.46
N VAL A 33 14.10 -4.03 -2.33
CA VAL A 33 12.89 -4.80 -2.06
C VAL A 33 13.18 -6.28 -2.27
N ARG A 34 12.96 -7.08 -1.24
CA ARG A 34 13.11 -8.54 -1.26
C ARG A 34 11.78 -9.21 -1.55
N ASP A 35 10.77 -8.86 -0.77
CA ASP A 35 9.41 -9.39 -0.90
C ASP A 35 8.40 -8.25 -0.85
N VAL A 36 7.25 -8.45 -1.49
CA VAL A 36 6.15 -7.49 -1.44
C VAL A 36 4.83 -8.24 -1.52
N ALA A 37 3.85 -7.70 -0.79
CA ALA A 37 2.48 -8.13 -0.84
C ALA A 37 1.56 -6.91 -0.80
N VAL A 38 0.58 -6.87 -1.70
CA VAL A 38 -0.44 -5.82 -1.69
C VAL A 38 -1.74 -6.44 -1.23
N VAL A 39 -2.37 -5.80 -0.24
CA VAL A 39 -3.66 -6.22 0.31
C VAL A 39 -4.69 -5.11 0.16
N MET A 40 -5.95 -5.51 0.00
CA MET A 40 -7.07 -4.59 0.03
C MET A 40 -7.65 -4.56 1.44
N LEU A 41 -7.65 -3.38 2.05
CA LEU A 41 -8.34 -3.11 3.30
C LEU A 41 -9.69 -2.45 3.00
N GLU A 42 -10.77 -3.10 3.40
CA GLU A 42 -12.11 -2.51 3.37
C GLU A 42 -12.25 -1.46 4.48
N GLN A 43 -12.93 -0.37 4.17
CA GLN A 43 -13.15 0.78 5.04
C GLN A 43 -14.64 1.03 5.21
N ALA A 44 -15.00 1.75 6.28
CA ALA A 44 -16.37 2.20 6.49
C ALA A 44 -16.89 3.01 5.30
N GLY A 45 -18.17 2.82 4.95
CA GLY A 45 -18.82 3.53 3.84
C GLY A 45 -18.50 2.98 2.45
N ASN A 46 -18.27 1.67 2.31
CA ASN A 46 -18.04 0.97 1.04
C ASN A 46 -16.80 1.47 0.27
N LYS A 47 -15.84 2.06 1.00
CA LYS A 47 -14.53 2.46 0.46
C LYS A 47 -13.55 1.33 0.68
N SER A 48 -12.65 1.12 -0.28
CA SER A 48 -11.55 0.16 -0.16
C SER A 48 -10.24 0.85 -0.44
N SER A 49 -9.18 0.42 0.21
CA SER A 49 -7.85 1.00 0.06
C SER A 49 -6.81 -0.10 -0.11
N LEU A 50 -5.81 0.17 -0.95
CA LEU A 50 -4.68 -0.72 -1.17
C LEU A 50 -3.56 -0.36 -0.21
N ILE A 51 -3.02 -1.37 0.45
CA ILE A 51 -1.86 -1.23 1.33
C ILE A 51 -0.77 -2.17 0.81
N ALA A 52 0.41 -1.61 0.55
CA ALA A 52 1.58 -2.36 0.13
C ALA A 52 2.49 -2.65 1.32
N PHE A 53 2.68 -3.92 1.64
CA PHE A 53 3.70 -4.37 2.59
C PHE A 53 4.95 -4.72 1.82
N VAL A 54 6.05 -4.05 2.14
CA VAL A 54 7.32 -4.18 1.44
C VAL A 54 8.36 -4.66 2.43
N ALA A 55 8.93 -5.84 2.19
CA ALA A 55 10.04 -6.34 2.97
C ALA A 55 11.36 -6.10 2.25
N GLY A 56 12.35 -5.63 2.99
CA GLY A 56 13.65 -5.29 2.42
C GLY A 56 14.64 -4.87 3.47
N THR A 57 15.90 -4.69 3.06
CA THR A 57 16.96 -4.32 4.00
C THR A 57 16.79 -2.86 4.43
N ARG A 58 16.30 -2.64 5.66
CA ARG A 58 16.05 -1.31 6.26
C ARG A 58 17.22 -0.33 6.09
N HIS A 59 18.46 -0.85 6.15
CA HIS A 59 19.69 -0.07 6.02
C HIS A 59 19.99 0.47 4.60
N ARG A 60 19.50 -0.21 3.54
CA ARG A 60 19.54 0.25 2.14
C ARG A 60 18.29 1.05 1.76
N ALA A 61 17.18 0.75 2.43
CA ALA A 61 15.88 1.37 2.22
C ALA A 61 15.83 2.81 2.77
N ALA A 62 16.51 3.12 3.87
CA ALA A 62 16.30 4.33 4.67
C ALA A 62 16.22 5.67 3.90
N PRO A 63 17.03 5.97 2.86
CA PRO A 63 16.88 7.22 2.11
C PRO A 63 15.86 7.15 0.96
N MET A 64 15.54 5.95 0.45
CA MET A 64 14.77 5.77 -0.79
C MET A 64 13.42 5.08 -0.60
N ALA A 65 13.12 4.55 0.58
CA ALA A 65 11.92 3.80 0.90
C ALA A 65 10.82 4.69 1.50
N THR A 66 10.68 5.91 0.97
CA THR A 66 9.57 6.78 1.36
C THR A 66 8.30 6.34 0.64
N PRO A 67 7.11 6.48 1.25
CA PRO A 67 5.84 6.25 0.57
C PRO A 67 5.72 7.06 -0.73
N ALA A 68 6.27 8.28 -0.76
CA ALA A 68 6.25 9.16 -1.94
C ALA A 68 7.01 8.56 -3.13
N SER A 69 8.25 8.09 -2.93
CA SER A 69 9.07 7.53 -4.02
C SER A 69 8.46 6.25 -4.61
N MET A 70 7.87 5.39 -3.76
CA MET A 70 7.18 4.18 -4.20
C MET A 70 5.89 4.52 -4.97
N SER A 71 5.15 5.52 -4.50
CA SER A 71 3.94 5.98 -5.18
C SER A 71 4.25 6.60 -6.55
N GLU A 72 5.31 7.42 -6.65
CA GLU A 72 5.75 8.03 -7.91
C GLU A 72 6.10 6.98 -8.96
N ARG A 73 6.87 5.95 -8.57
CA ARG A 73 7.20 4.81 -9.46
C ARG A 73 5.96 4.08 -9.97
N LEU A 74 4.95 3.91 -9.11
CA LEU A 74 3.72 3.25 -9.52
C LEU A 74 2.87 4.15 -10.42
N ARG A 75 2.77 5.46 -10.14
CA ARG A 75 2.05 6.42 -11.00
C ARG A 75 2.63 6.53 -12.40
N ALA A 76 3.93 6.29 -12.58
CA ALA A 76 4.55 6.28 -13.90
C ALA A 76 4.10 5.11 -14.79
N ALA A 77 3.57 4.03 -14.20
CA ALA A 77 3.21 2.79 -14.91
C ALA A 77 1.74 2.38 -14.76
N LEU A 78 1.03 2.94 -13.79
CA LEU A 78 -0.33 2.56 -13.42
C LEU A 78 -1.23 3.79 -13.25
N PRO A 79 -2.54 3.65 -13.50
CA PRO A 79 -3.50 4.70 -13.17
C PRO A 79 -3.54 4.94 -11.65
N GLU A 80 -3.89 6.16 -11.25
CA GLU A 80 -3.81 6.62 -9.86
C GLU A 80 -4.65 5.78 -8.88
N ASN A 81 -5.79 5.26 -9.32
CA ASN A 81 -6.67 4.39 -8.54
C ASN A 81 -6.06 3.00 -8.24
N HIS A 82 -4.98 2.61 -8.93
CA HIS A 82 -4.24 1.37 -8.68
C HIS A 82 -3.02 1.60 -7.77
N VAL A 83 -2.74 2.84 -7.37
CA VAL A 83 -1.61 3.16 -6.49
C VAL A 83 -2.02 2.92 -5.03
N PRO A 84 -1.25 2.13 -4.24
CA PRO A 84 -1.48 1.94 -2.82
C PRO A 84 -1.56 3.27 -2.07
N SER A 85 -2.53 3.39 -1.15
CA SER A 85 -2.71 4.56 -0.30
C SER A 85 -1.73 4.58 0.88
N ALA A 86 -1.11 3.45 1.19
CA ALA A 86 -0.10 3.33 2.24
C ALA A 86 0.94 2.27 1.88
N PHE A 87 2.16 2.49 2.35
CA PHE A 87 3.29 1.60 2.21
C PHE A 87 3.84 1.31 3.61
N VAL A 88 3.96 0.04 3.95
CA VAL A 88 4.48 -0.43 5.23
C VAL A 88 5.76 -1.19 4.96
N VAL A 89 6.89 -0.61 5.37
CA VAL A 89 8.19 -1.27 5.24
C VAL A 89 8.42 -2.14 6.46
N LEU A 90 8.71 -3.42 6.22
CA LEU A 90 9.01 -4.41 7.24
C LEU A 90 10.40 -5.00 6.98
N ASP A 91 11.02 -5.59 7.99
CA ASP A 91 12.21 -6.40 7.76
C ASP A 91 11.83 -7.66 6.95
N GLU A 92 10.71 -8.31 7.32
CA GLU A 92 10.21 -9.53 6.67
C GLU A 92 8.67 -9.55 6.60
N LEU A 93 8.12 -10.26 5.62
CA LEU A 93 6.66 -10.48 5.53
C LEU A 93 6.25 -11.71 6.35
N ALA A 94 5.01 -11.69 6.87
CA ALA A 94 4.41 -12.86 7.48
C ALA A 94 4.25 -13.98 6.45
N LEU A 95 4.68 -15.20 6.81
CA LEU A 95 4.60 -16.40 5.98
C LEU A 95 3.76 -17.49 6.66
N LEU A 96 3.06 -18.27 5.85
CA LEU A 96 2.41 -19.52 6.26
C LEU A 96 3.46 -20.63 6.47
N PRO A 97 3.12 -21.75 7.16
CA PRO A 97 4.03 -22.90 7.37
C PRO A 97 4.63 -23.54 6.12
N GLY A 98 4.20 -23.15 4.91
CA GLY A 98 4.77 -23.56 3.62
C GLY A 98 5.56 -22.48 2.89
N GLY A 99 5.95 -21.39 3.56
CA GLY A 99 6.74 -20.29 2.99
C GLY A 99 5.96 -19.34 2.06
N LYS A 100 4.65 -19.55 1.88
CA LYS A 100 3.78 -18.62 1.15
C LYS A 100 3.46 -17.41 2.01
N ILE A 101 3.30 -16.24 1.40
CA ILE A 101 2.91 -15.02 2.13
C ILE A 101 1.54 -15.19 2.80
N ASP A 102 1.48 -14.92 4.11
CA ASP A 102 0.25 -14.88 4.88
C ASP A 102 -0.43 -13.51 4.75
N ARG A 103 -1.19 -13.35 3.67
CA ARG A 103 -1.95 -12.11 3.40
C ARG A 103 -3.03 -11.84 4.45
N LYS A 104 -3.52 -12.85 5.16
CA LYS A 104 -4.52 -12.68 6.23
C LYS A 104 -3.89 -12.00 7.44
N ALA A 105 -2.70 -12.44 7.83
CA ALA A 105 -1.92 -11.79 8.89
C ALA A 105 -1.55 -10.34 8.52
N LEU A 106 -1.15 -10.11 7.27
CA LEU A 106 -0.86 -8.75 6.77
C LEU A 106 -2.11 -7.86 6.77
N LEU A 107 -3.26 -8.38 6.36
CA LEU A 107 -4.53 -7.66 6.39
C LEU A 107 -4.94 -7.29 7.82
N ALA A 108 -4.79 -8.20 8.78
CA ALA A 108 -5.04 -7.92 10.19
C ALA A 108 -4.12 -6.79 10.70
N ARG A 109 -2.84 -6.80 10.30
CA ARG A 109 -1.88 -5.75 10.65
C ARG A 109 -2.22 -4.40 10.03
N ALA A 110 -2.70 -4.40 8.79
CA ALA A 110 -3.24 -3.20 8.14
C ALA A 110 -4.46 -2.64 8.89
N GLY A 111 -5.36 -3.51 9.35
CA GLY A 111 -6.52 -3.12 10.17
C GLY A 111 -6.12 -2.45 11.48
N THR A 112 -5.09 -2.97 12.17
CA THR A 112 -4.57 -2.34 13.40
C THR A 112 -3.91 -1.00 13.11
N LEU A 113 -3.06 -0.91 12.07
CA LEU A 113 -2.38 0.35 11.71
C LEU A 113 -3.37 1.45 11.33
N ARG A 114 -4.51 1.12 10.73
CA ARG A 114 -5.57 2.08 10.39
C ARG A 114 -6.11 2.83 11.61
N MET A 115 -6.16 2.20 12.79
CA MET A 115 -6.68 2.88 13.98
C MET A 115 -5.79 4.06 14.40
N ASP A 116 -4.49 3.99 14.06
CA ASP A 116 -3.47 4.96 14.43
C ASP A 116 -3.00 5.84 13.25
N TYR A 117 -3.39 5.53 12.01
CA TYR A 117 -2.84 6.13 10.79
C TYR A 117 -3.89 6.81 9.91
N ALA A 118 -3.72 8.13 9.73
CA ALA A 118 -4.38 8.88 8.67
C ALA A 118 -3.46 8.96 7.43
N PRO A 119 -3.83 8.35 6.29
CA PRO A 119 -2.99 8.41 5.10
C PRO A 119 -2.85 9.86 4.59
N PRO A 120 -1.68 10.23 4.04
CA PRO A 120 -1.51 11.52 3.38
C PRO A 120 -2.43 11.61 2.14
N PRO A 121 -2.85 12.84 1.76
CA PRO A 121 -3.63 13.06 0.55
C PRO A 121 -2.85 12.58 -0.69
N ARG A 122 -3.57 11.98 -1.63
CA ARG A 122 -2.95 11.33 -2.81
C ARG A 122 -2.92 12.22 -4.05
N ASN A 123 -3.69 13.31 -4.05
CA ASN A 123 -3.78 14.31 -5.10
C ASN A 123 -4.24 15.65 -4.53
N GLU A 124 -4.21 16.70 -5.35
CA GLU A 124 -4.62 18.07 -4.99
C GLU A 124 -6.07 18.13 -4.48
N MET A 125 -6.96 17.28 -4.99
CA MET A 125 -8.35 17.21 -4.56
C MET A 125 -8.46 16.66 -3.13
N GLU A 126 -7.74 15.59 -2.81
CA GLU A 126 -7.67 15.05 -1.46
C GLU A 126 -6.92 15.98 -0.51
N GLU A 127 -5.91 16.71 -1.00
CA GLU A 127 -5.20 17.72 -0.22
C GLU A 127 -6.15 18.83 0.20
N THR A 128 -6.87 19.40 -0.76
CA THR A 128 -7.92 20.40 -0.53
C THR A 128 -8.99 19.87 0.46
N LEU A 129 -9.44 18.63 0.28
CA LEU A 129 -10.45 18.03 1.17
C LEU A 129 -9.92 17.85 2.59
N VAL A 130 -8.67 17.41 2.75
CA VAL A 130 -8.02 17.27 4.06
C VAL A 130 -7.88 18.63 4.73
N GLU A 131 -7.43 19.65 4.01
CA GLU A 131 -7.34 21.02 4.53
C GLU A 131 -8.70 21.53 5.02
N MET A 132 -9.76 21.37 4.22
CA MET A 132 -11.12 21.76 4.62
C MET A 132 -11.60 21.03 5.88
N VAL A 133 -11.38 19.72 5.96
CA VAL A 133 -11.77 18.93 7.14
C VAL A 133 -10.97 19.34 8.38
N GLN A 134 -9.68 19.67 8.23
CA GLN A 134 -8.85 20.18 9.33
C GLN A 134 -9.32 21.55 9.83
N GLN A 135 -9.76 22.44 8.94
CA GLN A 135 -10.32 23.75 9.31
C GLN A 135 -11.63 23.62 10.10
N ILE A 136 -12.48 22.64 9.76
CA ILE A 136 -13.77 22.42 10.44
C ILE A 136 -13.59 21.72 11.80
N LEU A 137 -12.72 20.70 11.86
CA LEU A 137 -12.57 19.85 13.05
C LEU A 137 -11.46 20.30 14.01
N GLY A 138 -10.63 21.28 13.63
CA GLY A 138 -9.56 21.83 14.48
C GLY A 138 -8.45 20.83 14.83
N VAL A 139 -8.35 19.70 14.12
CA VAL A 139 -7.37 18.64 14.36
C VAL A 139 -6.14 18.80 13.46
N SER A 140 -4.97 18.99 14.09
CA SER A 140 -3.68 18.91 13.40
C SER A 140 -3.32 17.45 13.14
N ARG A 141 -2.73 17.15 11.97
CA ARG A 141 -2.37 15.79 11.56
C ARG A 141 -1.35 15.22 12.55
N ILE A 142 -1.65 14.11 13.22
CA ILE A 142 -0.64 13.30 13.90
C ILE A 142 0.15 12.57 12.81
N ILE A 143 1.19 13.22 12.30
CA ILE A 143 2.21 12.56 11.48
C ILE A 143 3.09 11.78 12.45
N SER A 144 2.81 10.49 12.63
CA SER A 144 3.71 9.60 13.36
C SER A 144 5.03 9.55 12.57
N SER A 145 6.09 10.11 13.16
CA SER A 145 7.47 10.08 12.65
C SER A 145 8.12 8.73 12.88
#